data_AF-A0A4Q9RPB9-F1
#
_entry.id   AF-A0A4Q9RPB9-F1
#
_cell.length_a   1.000
_cell.length_b   1.000
_cell.length_c   1.000
_cell.angle_alpha   90.00
_cell.angle_beta   90.00
_cell.angle_gamma   90.00
#
_symmetry.space_group_name_H-M   'P 1'
#
loop_
_entity.id
_entity.type
_entity.pdbx_description
1 polymer ?
#
loop_
_entity_poly.entity_id
_entity_poly.type
_entity_poly.pdbx_seq_one_letter_code
_entity_poly.pdbx_strand_id
1 'polypeptide(L)'
;MLLTFSKLERKGHLGNQLFQIASTIGIAVKNKQAYGFKPWSYQSFFKHPLPLAETLDYEVFEEQAFHYEAIELEAKHYDLDGWFQSEYYFDTKLTKKYFAFNDAIIHKVKHVYPEVFLKPTILISIRRGDFVDHPDYFQLPISYYLNALFYHFEDWEAHHIVVASDDIAYCKFHFSVLPNVYFLEDLSGIEQLCFASLCQHFIISNSTFSWWCAWLGEQTDSKIVRPLYNFTAAKNAVDNDKDYFPKRWLVYDHLATKIDLGNINLMIAHDDAVLVEYMRSNFNYGELYIKTHTPDDSIERDKALVDVGRYLLPPLTLSVVAKHIIDTQEPLSVLLKGRLLKTSKRLDYGVLKRQFDYGIFSRIFEPNYNVRRSKVICKAIPRGFNGNTTDALDVIGTSTRGTTTQYYSYAGTMGTIFQFKYYLAVQRHTTIRAVKKMVKTVLNIRRS
;
A
#
# COMPACT_ATOMS: atom_id res chain seq x y z
N MET A 1 -29.40 29.66 12.46
CA MET A 1 -28.42 28.79 13.14
C MET A 1 -27.51 28.18 12.10
N LEU A 2 -26.21 28.15 12.37
CA LEU A 2 -25.19 27.80 11.39
C LEU A 2 -24.14 26.89 12.00
N LEU A 3 -23.78 25.81 11.29
CA LEU A 3 -22.64 24.98 11.60
C LEU A 3 -21.44 25.41 10.76
N THR A 4 -20.26 25.35 11.36
CA THR A 4 -19.00 25.51 10.66
C THR A 4 -17.96 24.50 11.15
N PHE A 5 -16.82 24.47 10.46
CA PHE A 5 -15.62 23.75 10.86
C PHE A 5 -14.43 24.71 10.72
N SER A 6 -14.20 25.55 11.73
CA SER A 6 -13.27 26.67 11.64
C SER A 6 -11.81 26.22 11.56
N LYS A 7 -11.52 24.98 11.96
CA LYS A 7 -10.20 24.32 11.90
C LYS A 7 -9.90 23.64 10.56
N LEU A 8 -10.75 23.85 9.53
CA LEU A 8 -10.48 23.38 8.17
C LEU A 8 -9.08 23.82 7.72
N GLU A 9 -8.36 22.92 7.04
CA GLU A 9 -6.93 23.05 6.65
C GLU A 9 -5.90 23.09 7.78
N ARG A 10 -6.34 23.17 9.04
CA ARG A 10 -5.47 23.17 10.23
C ARG A 10 -5.52 21.86 11.02
N LYS A 11 -6.45 20.97 10.68
CA LYS A 11 -6.64 19.65 11.31
C LYS A 11 -6.59 18.54 10.24
N GLY A 12 -5.37 18.15 9.86
CA GLY A 12 -5.12 17.06 8.91
C GLY A 12 -5.09 17.47 7.43
N HIS A 13 -4.77 16.49 6.58
CA HIS A 13 -4.61 16.68 5.13
C HIS A 13 -5.95 16.53 4.38
N LEU A 14 -5.90 16.61 3.05
CA LEU A 14 -7.07 16.63 2.15
C LEU A 14 -8.15 15.59 2.49
N GLY A 15 -7.79 14.32 2.74
CA GLY A 15 -8.76 13.28 3.10
C GLY A 15 -9.54 13.60 4.39
N ASN A 16 -8.88 14.16 5.40
CA ASN A 16 -9.54 14.58 6.64
C ASN A 16 -10.42 15.81 6.43
N GLN A 17 -9.97 16.75 5.60
CA GLN A 17 -10.74 17.96 5.26
C GLN A 17 -12.05 17.62 4.56
N LEU A 18 -12.06 16.61 3.68
CA LEU A 18 -13.28 16.14 3.00
C LEU A 18 -14.28 15.53 3.99
N PHE A 19 -13.83 14.75 4.97
CA PHE A 19 -14.68 14.26 6.07
C PHE A 19 -15.26 15.42 6.88
N GLN A 20 -14.43 16.39 7.27
CA GLN A 20 -14.87 17.56 8.03
C GLN A 20 -15.97 18.32 7.29
N ILE A 21 -15.81 18.55 5.98
CA ILE A 21 -16.81 19.24 5.15
C ILE A 21 -18.08 18.39 5.03
N ALA A 22 -17.96 17.13 4.64
CA ALA A 22 -19.10 16.24 4.38
C ALA A 22 -19.95 15.99 5.63
N SER A 23 -19.31 15.73 6.77
CA SER A 23 -19.97 15.53 8.06
C SER A 23 -20.61 16.82 8.56
N THR A 24 -19.95 17.98 8.44
CA THR A 24 -20.56 19.27 8.81
C THR A 24 -21.84 19.53 8.01
N ILE A 25 -21.83 19.26 6.70
CA ILE A 25 -23.02 19.41 5.85
C ILE A 25 -24.14 18.49 6.33
N GLY A 26 -23.85 17.19 6.49
CA GLY A 26 -24.90 16.24 6.83
C GLY A 26 -25.43 16.39 8.26
N ILE A 27 -24.59 16.72 9.24
CA ILE A 27 -25.02 17.05 10.61
C ILE A 27 -25.92 18.29 10.59
N ALA A 28 -25.56 19.33 9.82
CA ALA A 28 -26.37 20.55 9.69
C ALA A 28 -27.73 20.26 9.08
N VAL A 29 -27.76 19.49 7.98
CA VAL A 29 -29.01 19.09 7.30
C VAL A 29 -29.92 18.29 8.24
N LYS A 30 -29.35 17.30 8.95
CA LYS A 30 -30.11 16.47 9.91
C LYS A 30 -30.74 17.31 11.03
N ASN A 31 -30.02 18.33 11.50
CA ASN A 31 -30.49 19.25 12.53
C ASN A 31 -31.29 20.46 11.99
N LYS A 32 -31.58 20.50 10.68
CA LYS A 32 -32.30 21.61 10.01
C LYS A 32 -31.63 22.98 10.22
N GLN A 33 -30.29 23.00 10.24
CA GLN A 33 -29.49 24.20 10.40
C GLN A 33 -28.72 24.51 9.10
N ALA A 34 -28.34 25.77 8.92
CA ALA A 34 -27.47 26.17 7.81
C ALA A 34 -26.03 25.72 8.07
N TYR A 35 -25.18 25.74 7.04
CA TYR A 35 -23.76 25.45 7.15
C TYR A 35 -22.94 26.44 6.33
N GLY A 36 -21.71 26.71 6.77
CA GLY A 36 -20.76 27.54 6.05
C GLY A 36 -19.33 27.24 6.46
N PHE A 37 -18.38 27.54 5.58
CA PHE A 37 -16.96 27.23 5.76
C PHE A 37 -16.08 28.45 5.54
N LYS A 38 -14.85 28.38 6.05
CA LYS A 38 -13.80 29.31 5.62
C LYS A 38 -13.42 29.03 4.16
N PRO A 39 -12.85 30.02 3.44
CA PRO A 39 -12.28 29.78 2.12
C PRO A 39 -11.35 28.57 2.13
N TRP A 40 -11.61 27.63 1.22
CA TRP A 40 -10.88 26.37 1.14
C TRP A 40 -9.97 26.39 -0.08
N SER A 41 -8.68 26.08 0.09
CA SER A 41 -7.66 26.17 -0.96
C SER A 41 -7.94 25.26 -2.16
N TYR A 42 -8.65 24.14 -1.96
CA TYR A 42 -9.02 23.23 -3.04
C TYR A 42 -10.35 23.59 -3.72
N GLN A 43 -11.05 24.64 -3.29
CA GLN A 43 -12.38 25.00 -3.80
C GLN A 43 -12.41 25.17 -5.33
N SER A 44 -11.34 25.70 -5.91
CA SER A 44 -11.23 25.98 -7.34
C SER A 44 -11.22 24.72 -8.23
N PHE A 45 -11.07 23.52 -7.65
CA PHE A 45 -11.10 22.25 -8.39
C PHE A 45 -12.50 21.64 -8.50
N PHE A 46 -13.49 22.21 -7.81
CA PHE A 46 -14.87 21.70 -7.77
C PHE A 46 -15.84 22.63 -8.49
N LYS A 47 -16.94 22.08 -9.02
CA LYS A 47 -17.96 22.82 -9.79
C LYS A 47 -18.78 23.76 -8.91
N HIS A 48 -19.05 23.35 -7.68
CA HIS A 48 -19.97 24.05 -6.78
C HIS A 48 -19.20 24.63 -5.59
N PRO A 49 -19.23 25.97 -5.39
CA PRO A 49 -18.61 26.59 -4.24
C PRO A 49 -19.31 26.19 -2.94
N LEU A 50 -18.53 25.89 -1.91
CA LEU A 50 -19.04 25.73 -0.55
C LEU A 50 -19.57 27.09 -0.05
N PRO A 51 -20.68 27.11 0.69
CA PRO A 51 -21.14 28.34 1.33
C PRO A 51 -20.09 28.87 2.30
N LEU A 52 -19.89 30.18 2.34
CA LEU A 52 -18.96 30.81 3.26
C LEU A 52 -19.62 31.01 4.63
N ALA A 53 -18.87 30.75 5.69
CA ALA A 53 -19.31 31.03 7.05
C ALA A 53 -19.32 32.54 7.33
N GLU A 54 -20.35 32.99 8.03
CA GLU A 54 -20.41 34.34 8.59
C GLU A 54 -19.56 34.43 9.87
N THR A 55 -19.10 35.63 10.20
CA THR A 55 -18.43 35.91 11.47
C THR A 55 -19.49 36.00 12.57
N LEU A 56 -19.68 34.89 13.28
CA LEU A 56 -20.66 34.73 14.37
C LEU A 56 -19.97 34.22 15.64
N ASP A 57 -20.69 34.23 16.75
CA ASP A 57 -20.28 33.55 17.98
C ASP A 57 -20.69 32.07 17.89
N TYR A 58 -19.71 31.17 18.02
CA TYR A 58 -19.91 29.72 17.84
C TYR A 58 -19.58 28.97 19.13
N GLU A 59 -20.48 28.08 19.53
CA GLU A 59 -20.22 27.09 20.58
C GLU A 59 -19.42 25.93 19.98
N VAL A 60 -18.36 25.47 20.66
CA VAL A 60 -17.57 24.34 20.16
C VAL A 60 -18.30 23.04 20.47
N PHE A 61 -18.52 22.22 19.45
CA PHE A 61 -19.02 20.86 19.60
C PHE A 61 -17.89 19.87 19.33
N GLU A 62 -17.39 19.21 20.38
CA GLU A 62 -16.32 18.23 20.27
C GLU A 62 -16.87 16.82 19.95
N GLU A 63 -16.23 16.12 19.02
CA GLU A 63 -16.55 14.71 18.73
C GLU A 63 -16.31 13.83 19.96
N GLN A 64 -17.34 13.09 20.38
CA GLN A 64 -17.29 12.26 21.59
C GLN A 64 -16.72 10.86 21.36
N ALA A 65 -16.83 10.34 20.13
CA ALA A 65 -16.39 9.01 19.77
C ALA A 65 -15.97 8.91 18.29
N PHE A 66 -15.08 7.98 17.97
CA PHE A 66 -14.59 7.72 16.60
C PHE A 66 -15.54 6.87 15.73
N HIS A 67 -16.64 6.40 16.32
CA HIS A 67 -17.71 5.73 15.60
C HIS A 67 -18.92 6.66 15.47
N TYR A 68 -19.90 6.26 14.68
CA TYR A 68 -21.07 7.11 14.46
C TYR A 68 -21.95 7.17 15.71
N GLU A 69 -22.28 8.39 16.13
CA GLU A 69 -23.31 8.68 17.11
C GLU A 69 -24.29 9.71 16.54
N ALA A 70 -25.57 9.57 16.86
CA ALA A 70 -26.55 10.54 16.43
C ALA A 70 -26.32 11.86 17.17
N ILE A 71 -26.01 12.93 16.42
CA ILE A 71 -25.80 14.27 16.97
C ILE A 71 -27.10 15.07 16.87
N GLU A 72 -27.64 15.45 18.02
CA GLU A 72 -28.78 16.37 18.16
C GLU A 72 -28.27 17.69 18.74
N LEU A 73 -28.55 18.80 18.03
CA LEU A 73 -28.07 20.12 18.38
C LEU A 73 -29.23 21.04 18.75
N GLU A 74 -29.01 21.89 19.75
CA GLU A 74 -29.93 22.99 20.05
C GLU A 74 -29.91 24.04 18.93
N ALA A 75 -30.85 24.99 18.94
CA ALA A 75 -30.87 26.10 17.99
C ALA A 75 -29.77 27.15 18.30
N LYS A 76 -28.50 26.73 18.23
CA LYS A 76 -27.28 27.54 18.43
C LYS A 76 -26.33 27.46 17.23
N HIS A 77 -25.33 28.35 17.18
CA HIS A 77 -24.27 28.28 16.17
C HIS A 77 -23.16 27.37 16.71
N TYR A 78 -22.72 26.41 15.91
CA TYR A 78 -21.72 25.43 16.35
C TYR A 78 -20.48 25.43 15.45
N ASP A 79 -19.31 25.38 16.07
CA ASP A 79 -18.04 25.05 15.43
C ASP A 79 -17.67 23.62 15.79
N LEU A 80 -17.73 22.72 14.82
CA LEU A 80 -17.44 21.31 15.05
C LEU A 80 -15.93 21.10 15.21
N ASP A 81 -15.54 20.30 16.21
CA ASP A 81 -14.15 19.92 16.45
C ASP A 81 -14.01 18.40 16.61
N GLY A 82 -13.52 17.75 15.56
CA GLY A 82 -13.40 16.29 15.52
C GLY A 82 -12.80 15.82 14.21
N TRP A 83 -12.90 14.52 13.97
CA TRP A 83 -12.62 13.87 12.71
C TRP A 83 -13.91 13.55 11.95
N PHE A 84 -14.96 13.10 12.65
CA PHE A 84 -16.28 12.76 12.12
C PHE A 84 -16.19 11.81 10.91
N GLN A 85 -15.36 10.78 11.03
CA GLN A 85 -14.95 9.91 9.92
C GLN A 85 -15.92 8.74 9.70
N SER A 86 -17.19 9.06 9.46
CA SER A 86 -18.20 8.06 9.09
C SER A 86 -19.15 8.61 8.03
N GLU A 87 -19.44 7.79 7.01
CA GLU A 87 -20.43 8.10 5.98
C GLU A 87 -21.83 8.35 6.57
N TYR A 88 -22.15 7.80 7.74
CA TYR A 88 -23.45 8.02 8.38
C TYR A 88 -23.71 9.46 8.79
N TYR A 89 -22.66 10.29 8.88
CA TYR A 89 -22.82 11.73 9.10
C TYR A 89 -23.18 12.51 7.84
N PHE A 90 -23.09 11.92 6.65
CA PHE A 90 -23.19 12.66 5.39
C PHE A 90 -24.64 12.85 4.92
N ASP A 91 -24.89 13.96 4.25
CA ASP A 91 -25.91 14.01 3.20
C ASP A 91 -25.24 13.60 1.88
N THR A 92 -25.38 12.34 1.48
CA THR A 92 -24.68 11.78 0.31
C THR A 92 -24.92 12.61 -0.96
N LYS A 93 -26.13 13.13 -1.16
CA LYS A 93 -26.49 13.89 -2.38
C LYS A 93 -25.77 15.23 -2.41
N LEU A 94 -25.78 15.97 -1.31
CA LEU A 94 -25.07 17.24 -1.20
C LEU A 94 -23.56 17.05 -1.21
N THR A 95 -23.03 16.03 -0.53
CA THR A 95 -21.61 15.72 -0.55
C THR A 95 -21.12 15.42 -1.97
N LYS A 96 -21.81 14.55 -2.74
CA LYS A 96 -21.47 14.29 -4.14
C LYS A 96 -21.58 15.55 -5.02
N LYS A 97 -22.54 16.45 -4.74
CA LYS A 97 -22.67 17.73 -5.43
C LYS A 97 -21.45 18.63 -5.17
N TYR A 98 -21.10 18.91 -3.91
CA TYR A 98 -19.99 19.81 -3.60
C TYR A 98 -18.63 19.24 -4.00
N PHE A 99 -18.47 17.92 -3.99
CA PHE A 99 -17.24 17.25 -4.43
C PHE A 99 -17.24 16.84 -5.91
N ALA A 100 -18.17 17.36 -6.71
CA ALA A 100 -18.12 17.20 -8.16
C ALA A 100 -16.97 18.04 -8.74
N PHE A 101 -15.92 17.38 -9.24
CA PHE A 101 -14.78 18.02 -9.89
C PHE A 101 -15.19 18.81 -11.13
N ASN A 102 -14.52 19.93 -11.39
CA ASN A 102 -14.75 20.72 -12.60
C ASN A 102 -14.08 20.12 -13.84
N ASP A 103 -14.51 20.57 -15.01
CA ASP A 103 -14.09 19.96 -16.27
C ASP A 103 -12.60 20.23 -16.57
N ALA A 104 -12.02 21.30 -16.02
CA ALA A 104 -10.61 21.64 -16.24
C ALA A 104 -9.66 20.62 -15.60
N ILE A 105 -9.89 20.24 -14.33
CA ILE A 105 -9.07 19.21 -13.68
C ILE A 105 -9.35 17.82 -14.28
N ILE A 106 -10.60 17.51 -14.62
CA ILE A 106 -10.96 16.24 -15.30
C ILE A 106 -10.21 16.13 -16.63
N HIS A 107 -10.21 17.19 -17.44
CA HIS A 107 -9.50 17.20 -18.72
C HIS A 107 -7.99 17.05 -18.52
N LYS A 108 -7.42 17.74 -17.52
CA LYS A 108 -5.99 17.61 -17.17
C LYS A 108 -5.62 16.17 -16.85
N VAL A 109 -6.33 15.49 -15.94
CA VAL A 109 -5.96 14.12 -15.53
C VAL A 109 -6.14 13.11 -16.65
N LYS A 110 -7.19 13.24 -17.48
CA LYS A 110 -7.40 12.39 -18.66
C LYS A 110 -6.32 12.60 -19.72
N HIS A 111 -5.83 13.83 -19.88
CA HIS A 111 -4.76 14.14 -20.83
C HIS A 111 -3.40 13.56 -20.40
N VAL A 112 -3.12 13.49 -19.09
CA VAL A 112 -1.84 12.92 -18.59
C VAL A 112 -1.77 11.41 -18.80
N TYR A 113 -2.92 10.70 -18.71
CA TYR A 113 -2.98 9.24 -18.79
C TYR A 113 -4.13 8.77 -19.72
N PRO A 114 -4.12 9.10 -21.02
CA PRO A 114 -5.25 8.84 -21.91
C PRO A 114 -5.52 7.34 -22.08
N GLU A 115 -4.46 6.54 -22.18
CA GLU A 115 -4.54 5.08 -22.38
C GLU A 115 -5.19 4.34 -21.21
N VAL A 116 -5.10 4.88 -19.98
CA VAL A 116 -5.61 4.19 -18.78
C VAL A 116 -7.11 3.98 -18.87
N PHE A 117 -7.85 4.95 -19.40
CA PHE A 117 -9.31 4.92 -19.44
C PHE A 117 -9.88 4.17 -20.65
N LEU A 118 -9.03 3.49 -21.44
CA LEU A 118 -9.48 2.63 -22.54
C LEU A 118 -10.00 1.26 -22.06
N LYS A 119 -9.78 0.91 -20.80
CA LYS A 119 -10.27 -0.31 -20.16
C LYS A 119 -10.84 0.00 -18.77
N PRO A 120 -11.69 -0.89 -18.22
CA PRO A 120 -12.01 -0.91 -16.79
C PRO A 120 -10.75 -0.79 -15.93
N THR A 121 -10.80 0.05 -14.90
CA THR A 121 -9.63 0.32 -14.06
C THR A 121 -9.80 -0.25 -12.66
N ILE A 122 -8.72 -0.81 -12.11
CA ILE A 122 -8.60 -1.16 -10.68
C ILE A 122 -7.58 -0.22 -10.06
N LEU A 123 -8.02 0.71 -9.20
CA LEU A 123 -7.12 1.58 -8.46
C LEU A 123 -6.65 0.91 -7.17
N ILE A 124 -5.36 0.73 -7.02
CA ILE A 124 -4.70 0.24 -5.80
C ILE A 124 -4.05 1.44 -5.11
N SER A 125 -4.61 1.85 -3.97
CA SER A 125 -4.07 2.98 -3.19
C SER A 125 -3.25 2.49 -2.01
N ILE A 126 -1.94 2.70 -2.08
CA ILE A 126 -0.96 2.20 -1.10
C ILE A 126 -0.44 3.38 -0.28
N ARG A 127 -0.67 3.37 1.04
CA ARG A 127 -0.15 4.39 1.96
C ARG A 127 1.05 3.84 2.73
N ARG A 128 2.19 4.51 2.64
CA ARG A 128 3.40 4.21 3.41
C ARG A 128 3.81 5.43 4.22
N GLY A 129 4.62 6.33 3.66
CA GLY A 129 5.03 7.61 4.25
C GLY A 129 5.06 7.64 5.79
N ASP A 130 4.12 8.41 6.36
CA ASP A 130 3.91 8.64 7.79
C ASP A 130 3.24 7.47 8.54
N PHE A 131 2.70 6.48 7.84
CA PHE A 131 2.15 5.24 8.44
C PHE A 131 3.25 4.26 8.84
N VAL A 132 4.45 4.41 8.29
CA VAL A 132 5.59 3.55 8.61
C VAL A 132 5.96 3.69 10.09
N ASP A 133 5.85 2.59 10.85
CA ASP A 133 6.05 2.53 12.31
C ASP A 133 5.10 3.46 13.12
N HIS A 134 3.92 3.81 12.58
CA HIS A 134 2.94 4.62 13.30
C HIS A 134 2.28 3.81 14.46
N PRO A 135 2.14 4.38 15.67
CA PRO A 135 1.57 3.64 16.82
C PRO A 135 0.08 3.31 16.65
N ASP A 136 -0.68 4.22 16.06
CA ASP A 136 -2.15 4.14 16.00
C ASP A 136 -2.68 3.45 14.73
N TYR A 137 -1.92 3.44 13.64
CA TYR A 137 -2.37 2.93 12.34
C TYR A 137 -1.59 1.69 11.96
N PHE A 138 -2.31 0.69 11.47
CA PHE A 138 -1.68 -0.50 10.93
C PHE A 138 -1.10 -0.21 9.54
N GLN A 139 0.20 -0.44 9.34
CA GLN A 139 0.79 -0.41 8.01
C GLN A 139 0.43 -1.71 7.28
N LEU A 140 -0.39 -1.60 6.24
CA LEU A 140 -0.80 -2.77 5.46
C LEU A 140 0.38 -3.37 4.68
N PRO A 141 0.59 -4.70 4.76
CA PRO A 141 1.66 -5.37 4.02
C PRO A 141 1.35 -5.41 2.53
N ILE A 142 2.37 -5.59 1.68
CA ILE A 142 2.14 -5.73 0.24
C ILE A 142 1.21 -6.90 -0.10
N SER A 143 1.27 -7.98 0.69
CA SER A 143 0.43 -9.17 0.52
C SER A 143 -1.06 -8.88 0.59
N TYR A 144 -1.49 -7.88 1.37
CA TYR A 144 -2.88 -7.42 1.39
C TYR A 144 -3.33 -7.00 -0.02
N TYR A 145 -2.58 -6.11 -0.66
CA TYR A 145 -2.97 -5.58 -1.97
C TYR A 145 -2.91 -6.64 -3.07
N LEU A 146 -1.90 -7.51 -3.03
CA LEU A 146 -1.72 -8.58 -4.02
C LEU A 146 -2.80 -9.66 -3.88
N ASN A 147 -3.06 -10.12 -2.66
CA ASN A 147 -4.08 -11.13 -2.45
C ASN A 147 -5.49 -10.57 -2.69
N ALA A 148 -5.76 -9.32 -2.30
CA ALA A 148 -7.01 -8.65 -2.63
C ALA A 148 -7.23 -8.55 -4.14
N LEU A 149 -6.18 -8.24 -4.91
CA LEU A 149 -6.22 -8.23 -6.38
C LEU A 149 -6.59 -9.62 -6.91
N PHE A 150 -5.83 -10.64 -6.55
CA PHE A 150 -6.04 -11.99 -7.09
C PHE A 150 -7.35 -12.64 -6.64
N TYR A 151 -7.80 -12.37 -5.41
CA TYR A 151 -8.99 -13.00 -4.84
C TYR A 151 -10.29 -12.35 -5.34
N HIS A 152 -10.31 -11.03 -5.54
CA HIS A 152 -11.54 -10.32 -5.92
C HIS A 152 -11.63 -9.97 -7.43
N PHE A 153 -10.51 -10.07 -8.14
CA PHE A 153 -10.40 -9.72 -9.56
C PHE A 153 -9.70 -10.86 -10.32
N GLU A 154 -10.41 -11.96 -10.54
CA GLU A 154 -9.90 -13.11 -11.30
C GLU A 154 -9.48 -12.75 -12.74
N ASP A 155 -10.09 -11.70 -13.29
CA ASP A 155 -9.85 -11.15 -14.63
C ASP A 155 -9.03 -9.84 -14.59
N TRP A 156 -8.17 -9.66 -13.58
CA TRP A 156 -7.36 -8.47 -13.43
C TRP A 156 -6.51 -8.15 -14.69
N GLU A 157 -6.14 -9.14 -15.50
CA GLU A 157 -5.43 -8.94 -16.79
C GLU A 157 -6.28 -8.17 -17.82
N ALA A 158 -7.61 -8.24 -17.73
CA ALA A 158 -8.53 -7.51 -18.59
C ALA A 158 -8.67 -6.03 -18.18
N HIS A 159 -8.16 -5.66 -17.00
CA HIS A 159 -8.24 -4.32 -16.44
C HIS A 159 -6.94 -3.54 -16.63
N HIS A 160 -7.00 -2.21 -16.52
CA HIS A 160 -5.83 -1.39 -16.25
C HIS A 160 -5.66 -1.21 -14.74
N ILE A 161 -4.51 -1.61 -14.21
CA ILE A 161 -4.21 -1.47 -12.79
C ILE A 161 -3.55 -0.10 -12.59
N VAL A 162 -4.14 0.72 -11.73
CA VAL A 162 -3.61 2.05 -11.42
C VAL A 162 -3.11 2.05 -9.99
N VAL A 163 -1.83 2.36 -9.79
CA VAL A 163 -1.22 2.39 -8.46
C VAL A 163 -0.97 3.84 -8.04
N ALA A 164 -1.58 4.23 -6.92
CA ALA A 164 -1.43 5.53 -6.29
C ALA A 164 -0.74 5.38 -4.92
N SER A 165 0.31 6.16 -4.66
CA SER A 165 1.05 6.06 -3.39
C SER A 165 1.89 7.29 -3.09
N ASP A 166 2.20 7.49 -1.82
CA ASP A 166 3.24 8.41 -1.34
C ASP A 166 4.66 7.80 -1.44
N ASP A 167 4.78 6.54 -1.88
CA ASP A 167 6.04 5.84 -2.15
C ASP A 167 5.94 5.04 -3.46
N ILE A 168 6.02 5.76 -4.59
CA ILE A 168 5.94 5.16 -5.94
C ILE A 168 7.12 4.24 -6.24
N ALA A 169 8.31 4.50 -5.68
CA ALA A 169 9.47 3.66 -5.91
C ALA A 169 9.26 2.25 -5.33
N TYR A 170 8.70 2.17 -4.11
CA TYR A 170 8.24 0.91 -3.53
C TYR A 170 7.17 0.23 -4.39
N CYS A 171 6.18 0.97 -4.87
CA CYS A 171 5.13 0.41 -5.72
C CYS A 171 5.70 -0.18 -7.02
N LYS A 172 6.64 0.53 -7.65
CA LYS A 172 7.31 0.05 -8.86
C LYS A 172 8.06 -1.25 -8.61
N PHE A 173 8.76 -1.35 -7.48
CA PHE A 173 9.42 -2.60 -7.08
C PHE A 173 8.47 -3.79 -7.16
N HIS A 174 7.27 -3.65 -6.60
CA HIS A 174 6.29 -4.74 -6.54
C HIS A 174 5.51 -4.97 -7.83
N PHE A 175 5.03 -3.91 -8.48
CA PHE A 175 4.01 -4.04 -9.53
C PHE A 175 4.55 -4.02 -10.96
N SER A 176 5.81 -3.63 -11.20
CA SER A 176 6.30 -3.41 -12.57
C SER A 176 6.45 -4.66 -13.44
N VAL A 177 6.26 -5.84 -12.86
CA VAL A 177 6.19 -7.10 -13.63
C VAL A 177 4.89 -7.19 -14.44
N LEU A 178 3.85 -6.46 -14.06
CA LEU A 178 2.58 -6.44 -14.76
C LEU A 178 2.66 -5.53 -15.99
N PRO A 179 2.19 -5.99 -17.18
CA PRO A 179 2.22 -5.17 -18.39
C PRO A 179 1.10 -4.12 -18.44
N ASN A 180 0.03 -4.29 -17.65
CA ASN A 180 -1.17 -3.46 -17.62
C ASN A 180 -1.21 -2.51 -16.40
N VAL A 181 -0.05 -2.20 -15.79
CA VAL A 181 0.04 -1.30 -14.63
C VAL A 181 0.45 0.12 -15.01
N TYR A 182 -0.17 1.09 -14.37
CA TYR A 182 0.11 2.51 -14.45
C TYR A 182 0.38 3.06 -13.06
N PHE A 183 1.40 3.89 -12.92
CA PHE A 183 1.75 4.52 -11.64
C PHE A 183 1.39 6.00 -11.73
N LEU A 184 0.61 6.51 -10.76
CA LEU A 184 0.27 7.93 -10.71
C LEU A 184 1.47 8.74 -10.20
N GLU A 185 2.34 9.11 -11.13
CA GLU A 185 3.46 10.03 -10.93
C GLU A 185 3.04 11.46 -11.33
N ASP A 186 3.72 12.45 -10.74
CA ASP A 186 3.64 13.87 -11.13
C ASP A 186 2.24 14.51 -11.04
N LEU A 187 1.32 13.91 -10.27
CA LEU A 187 0.02 14.48 -9.92
C LEU A 187 0.02 14.92 -8.45
N SER A 188 -0.49 16.12 -8.20
CA SER A 188 -0.80 16.59 -6.84
C SER A 188 -1.90 15.76 -6.19
N GLY A 189 -2.05 15.85 -4.86
CA GLY A 189 -3.07 15.08 -4.13
C GLY A 189 -4.49 15.29 -4.65
N ILE A 190 -4.87 16.52 -5.01
CA ILE A 190 -6.20 16.80 -5.57
C ILE A 190 -6.39 16.25 -6.99
N GLU A 191 -5.32 16.22 -7.79
CA GLU A 191 -5.33 15.61 -9.12
C GLU A 191 -5.40 14.10 -9.04
N GLN A 192 -4.69 13.48 -8.09
CA GLN A 192 -4.83 12.03 -7.82
C GLN A 192 -6.24 11.69 -7.33
N LEU A 193 -6.85 12.53 -6.50
CA LEU A 193 -8.24 12.32 -6.05
C LEU A 193 -9.24 12.47 -7.21
N CYS A 194 -9.04 13.47 -8.08
CA CYS A 194 -9.84 13.62 -9.31
C CYS A 194 -9.65 12.41 -10.23
N PHE A 195 -8.41 11.95 -10.42
CA PHE A 195 -8.11 10.75 -11.19
C PHE A 195 -8.86 9.54 -10.61
N ALA A 196 -8.76 9.34 -9.30
CA ALA A 196 -9.41 8.22 -8.62
C ALA A 196 -10.92 8.23 -8.77
N SER A 197 -11.56 9.41 -8.79
CA SER A 197 -13.00 9.53 -9.02
C SER A 197 -13.47 9.06 -10.41
N LEU A 198 -12.53 8.86 -11.35
CA LEU A 198 -12.81 8.35 -12.69
C LEU A 198 -12.54 6.83 -12.81
N CYS A 199 -12.01 6.19 -11.77
CA CYS A 199 -11.75 4.76 -11.75
C CYS A 199 -13.02 3.95 -11.40
N GLN A 200 -13.06 2.68 -11.80
CA GLN A 200 -14.23 1.80 -11.61
C GLN A 200 -14.15 0.92 -10.36
N HIS A 201 -13.00 0.28 -10.09
CA HIS A 201 -12.80 -0.60 -8.95
C HIS A 201 -11.63 -0.14 -8.08
N PHE A 202 -11.61 -0.56 -6.82
CA PHE A 202 -10.67 -0.06 -5.83
C PHE A 202 -10.17 -1.15 -4.88
N ILE A 203 -8.89 -1.10 -4.57
CA ILE A 203 -8.26 -1.77 -3.42
C ILE A 203 -7.60 -0.66 -2.59
N ILE A 204 -8.17 -0.35 -1.44
CA ILE A 204 -7.78 0.83 -0.65
C ILE A 204 -6.92 0.44 0.55
N SER A 205 -6.05 1.36 0.97
CA SER A 205 -5.46 1.34 2.31
C SER A 205 -6.42 1.87 3.37
N ASN A 206 -6.02 1.83 4.63
CA ASN A 206 -6.74 2.43 5.76
C ASN A 206 -6.67 3.97 5.82
N SER A 207 -5.97 4.64 4.91
CA SER A 207 -5.87 6.10 4.93
C SER A 207 -7.18 6.80 4.52
N THR A 208 -7.45 7.98 5.08
CA THR A 208 -8.61 8.79 4.68
C THR A 208 -8.55 9.24 3.22
N PHE A 209 -7.36 9.43 2.66
CA PHE A 209 -7.21 9.73 1.24
C PHE A 209 -7.71 8.58 0.36
N SER A 210 -7.28 7.34 0.67
CA SER A 210 -7.72 6.14 -0.03
C SER A 210 -9.22 5.90 0.11
N TRP A 211 -9.78 6.19 1.29
CA TRP A 211 -11.23 6.13 1.54
C TRP A 211 -11.98 7.05 0.58
N TRP A 212 -11.56 8.31 0.45
CA TRP A 212 -12.19 9.28 -0.45
C TRP A 212 -11.98 8.96 -1.92
N CYS A 213 -10.83 8.39 -2.31
CA CYS A 213 -10.63 7.87 -3.66
C CYS A 213 -11.73 6.87 -4.04
N ALA A 214 -12.00 5.88 -3.19
CA ALA A 214 -13.05 4.90 -3.45
C ALA A 214 -14.44 5.51 -3.37
N TRP A 215 -14.77 6.27 -2.31
CA TRP A 215 -16.11 6.82 -2.12
C TRP A 215 -16.51 7.77 -3.25
N LEU A 216 -15.60 8.59 -3.78
CA LEU A 216 -15.90 9.49 -4.90
C LEU A 216 -16.08 8.73 -6.22
N GLY A 217 -15.23 7.75 -6.50
CA GLY A 217 -15.28 6.96 -7.73
C GLY A 217 -16.26 5.79 -7.71
N GLU A 218 -16.87 5.49 -6.55
CA GLU A 218 -17.82 4.39 -6.41
C GLU A 218 -19.05 4.54 -7.32
N GLN A 219 -19.30 3.48 -8.08
CA GLN A 219 -20.43 3.25 -8.98
C GLN A 219 -21.19 1.99 -8.53
N THR A 220 -22.36 1.75 -9.14
CA THR A 220 -23.24 0.64 -8.75
C THR A 220 -22.59 -0.75 -8.90
N ASP A 221 -21.69 -0.91 -9.88
CA ASP A 221 -20.95 -2.13 -10.18
C ASP A 221 -19.52 -2.14 -9.63
N SER A 222 -19.13 -1.11 -8.87
CA SER A 222 -17.80 -1.02 -8.28
C SER A 222 -17.54 -2.16 -7.30
N LYS A 223 -16.33 -2.71 -7.38
CA LYS A 223 -15.77 -3.62 -6.37
C LYS A 223 -14.76 -2.81 -5.56
N ILE A 224 -15.02 -2.62 -4.28
CA ILE A 224 -14.16 -1.85 -3.38
C ILE A 224 -13.70 -2.77 -2.27
N VAL A 225 -12.42 -3.10 -2.26
CA VAL A 225 -11.80 -3.95 -1.24
C VAL A 225 -11.10 -3.08 -0.21
N ARG A 226 -11.41 -3.29 1.07
CA ARG A 226 -10.90 -2.53 2.20
C ARG A 226 -10.22 -3.44 3.24
N PRO A 227 -9.29 -2.91 4.05
CA PRO A 227 -8.64 -3.69 5.10
C PRO A 227 -9.59 -3.99 6.25
N LEU A 228 -9.28 -4.99 7.07
CA LEU A 228 -10.12 -5.40 8.20
C LEU A 228 -10.38 -4.27 9.21
N TYR A 229 -9.36 -3.45 9.50
CA TYR A 229 -9.40 -2.35 10.47
C TYR A 229 -8.71 -1.10 9.93
N ASN A 230 -9.07 0.08 10.44
CA ASN A 230 -8.31 1.30 10.23
C ASN A 230 -7.19 1.44 11.28
N PHE A 231 -7.54 1.26 12.55
CA PHE A 231 -6.63 1.36 13.68
C PHE A 231 -5.90 0.06 14.01
N THR A 232 -4.78 0.17 14.73
CA THR A 232 -4.14 -0.97 15.40
C THR A 232 -5.07 -1.53 16.49
N ALA A 233 -4.87 -2.79 16.89
CA ALA A 233 -5.68 -3.40 17.95
C ALA A 233 -5.66 -2.59 19.26
N ALA A 234 -4.49 -2.01 19.61
CA ALA A 234 -4.34 -1.18 20.80
C ALA A 234 -5.15 0.13 20.69
N LYS A 235 -5.10 0.78 19.53
CA LYS A 235 -5.84 2.00 19.27
C LYS A 235 -7.34 1.74 19.19
N ASN A 236 -7.77 0.69 18.50
CA ASN A 236 -9.18 0.34 18.35
C ASN A 236 -9.86 -0.05 19.68
N ALA A 237 -9.08 -0.52 20.67
CA ALA A 237 -9.58 -0.78 22.02
C ALA A 237 -9.97 0.49 22.79
N VAL A 238 -9.44 1.66 22.38
CA VAL A 238 -9.74 2.97 22.96
C VAL A 238 -10.70 3.74 22.05
N ASP A 239 -10.35 3.83 20.77
CA ASP A 239 -11.03 4.61 19.74
C ASP A 239 -11.65 3.67 18.71
N ASN A 240 -12.90 3.25 18.97
CA ASN A 240 -13.59 2.28 18.13
C ASN A 240 -13.88 2.84 16.72
N ASP A 241 -13.38 2.18 15.68
CA ASP A 241 -13.52 2.57 14.26
C ASP A 241 -14.59 1.79 13.46
N LYS A 242 -15.52 1.10 14.15
CA LYS A 242 -16.51 0.18 13.52
C LYS A 242 -17.35 0.77 12.38
N ASP A 243 -17.54 2.10 12.36
CA ASP A 243 -18.38 2.82 11.39
C ASP A 243 -17.55 3.62 10.37
N TYR A 244 -16.23 3.40 10.32
CA TYR A 244 -15.32 4.11 9.41
C TYR A 244 -15.52 3.68 7.95
N PHE A 245 -15.54 2.37 7.69
CA PHE A 245 -15.76 1.84 6.33
C PHE A 245 -17.24 1.60 6.05
N PRO A 246 -17.76 2.02 4.89
CA PRO A 246 -19.09 1.62 4.43
C PRO A 246 -19.28 0.10 4.43
N LYS A 247 -20.41 -0.37 4.97
CA LYS A 247 -20.73 -1.81 5.09
C LYS A 247 -20.77 -2.56 3.74
N ARG A 248 -21.02 -1.83 2.65
CA ARG A 248 -21.07 -2.37 1.29
C ARG A 248 -19.70 -2.69 0.69
N TRP A 249 -18.61 -2.17 1.27
CA TRP A 249 -17.26 -2.45 0.79
C TRP A 249 -16.78 -3.83 1.27
N LEU A 250 -16.13 -4.55 0.36
CA LEU A 250 -15.64 -5.91 0.57
C LEU A 250 -14.48 -5.91 1.56
N VAL A 251 -14.59 -6.72 2.60
CA VAL A 251 -13.55 -6.88 3.61
C VAL A 251 -12.54 -7.92 3.18
N TYR A 252 -11.26 -7.61 3.24
CA TYR A 252 -10.21 -8.61 3.09
C TYR A 252 -9.35 -8.72 4.35
N ASP A 253 -9.33 -9.92 4.95
CA ASP A 253 -8.52 -10.24 6.13
C ASP A 253 -7.08 -10.58 5.72
N HIS A 254 -6.17 -9.66 6.02
CA HIS A 254 -4.76 -9.80 5.71
C HIS A 254 -3.93 -10.36 6.87
N LEU A 255 -4.52 -10.59 8.04
CA LEU A 255 -3.77 -10.95 9.25
C LEU A 255 -3.26 -12.41 9.23
N ALA A 256 -3.75 -13.24 8.31
CA ALA A 256 -3.41 -14.66 8.25
C ALA A 256 -3.01 -15.17 6.84
N THR A 257 -3.05 -14.33 5.81
CA THR A 257 -2.88 -14.81 4.42
C THR A 257 -1.50 -14.49 3.87
N LYS A 258 -0.71 -15.53 3.59
CA LYS A 258 0.45 -15.48 2.71
C LYS A 258 0.00 -15.53 1.25
N ILE A 259 0.90 -15.20 0.34
CA ILE A 259 0.69 -15.38 -1.09
C ILE A 259 0.87 -16.85 -1.42
N ASP A 260 -0.14 -17.48 -2.01
CA ASP A 260 -0.06 -18.89 -2.36
C ASP A 260 0.62 -19.08 -3.73
N LEU A 261 1.73 -19.82 -3.74
CA LEU A 261 2.44 -20.22 -4.95
C LEU A 261 2.05 -21.64 -5.39
N GLY A 262 1.14 -22.30 -4.68
CA GLY A 262 0.79 -23.71 -4.88
C GLY A 262 1.91 -24.66 -4.46
N ASN A 263 1.91 -25.88 -5.01
CA ASN A 263 2.91 -26.93 -4.74
C ASN A 263 4.26 -26.70 -5.45
N ILE A 264 4.64 -25.43 -5.65
CA ILE A 264 5.92 -25.07 -6.27
C ILE A 264 7.01 -25.12 -5.21
N ASN A 265 8.09 -25.82 -5.51
CA ASN A 265 9.29 -25.80 -4.69
C ASN A 265 10.13 -24.57 -5.03
N LEU A 266 10.84 -24.04 -4.03
CA LEU A 266 11.76 -22.93 -4.20
C LEU A 266 13.20 -23.42 -3.96
N MET A 267 14.16 -22.84 -4.66
CA MET A 267 15.59 -23.06 -4.39
C MET A 267 16.31 -21.74 -4.20
N ILE A 268 17.19 -21.69 -3.19
CA ILE A 268 18.10 -20.58 -2.95
C ILE A 268 19.56 -21.05 -3.00
N ALA A 269 20.47 -20.13 -3.34
CA ALA A 269 21.88 -20.44 -3.59
C ALA A 269 22.64 -20.85 -2.32
N HIS A 270 22.36 -20.18 -1.19
CA HIS A 270 23.06 -20.35 0.09
C HIS A 270 22.06 -20.25 1.25
N ASP A 271 22.44 -20.76 2.42
CA ASP A 271 21.68 -20.59 3.66
C ASP A 271 21.76 -19.13 4.17
N ASP A 272 20.90 -18.28 3.61
CA ASP A 272 20.73 -16.88 4.02
C ASP A 272 19.47 -16.77 4.88
N ALA A 273 19.67 -16.58 6.19
CA ALA A 273 18.57 -16.51 7.16
C ALA A 273 17.53 -15.43 6.83
N VAL A 274 17.91 -14.32 6.19
CA VAL A 274 16.95 -13.26 5.81
C VAL A 274 16.13 -13.70 4.63
N LEU A 275 16.74 -14.33 3.62
CA LEU A 275 16.03 -14.81 2.44
C LEU A 275 15.09 -15.97 2.80
N VAL A 276 15.51 -16.88 3.68
CA VAL A 276 14.67 -17.96 4.19
C VAL A 276 13.45 -17.41 4.95
N GLU A 277 13.66 -16.44 5.83
CA GLU A 277 12.60 -15.82 6.63
C GLU A 277 11.62 -15.04 5.74
N TYR A 278 12.15 -14.35 4.72
CA TYR A 278 11.35 -13.71 3.66
C TYR A 278 10.43 -14.70 2.96
N MET A 279 10.97 -15.83 2.49
CA MET A 279 10.16 -16.85 1.81
C MET A 279 9.07 -17.37 2.75
N ARG A 280 9.46 -17.80 3.95
CA ARG A 280 8.54 -18.37 4.94
C ARG A 280 7.44 -17.41 5.37
N SER A 281 7.73 -16.12 5.49
CA SER A 281 6.77 -15.13 5.97
C SER A 281 5.76 -14.70 4.90
N ASN A 282 6.17 -14.67 3.62
CA ASN A 282 5.36 -14.08 2.55
C ASN A 282 4.62 -15.10 1.70
N PHE A 283 5.08 -16.35 1.63
CA PHE A 283 4.55 -17.32 0.68
C PHE A 283 4.13 -18.64 1.32
N ASN A 284 3.11 -19.25 0.73
CA ASN A 284 2.87 -20.70 0.82
C ASN A 284 3.48 -21.34 -0.44
N TYR A 285 4.27 -22.39 -0.24
CA TYR A 285 4.99 -23.12 -1.28
C TYR A 285 5.18 -24.57 -0.82
N GLY A 286 5.68 -25.44 -1.70
CA GLY A 286 6.01 -26.83 -1.36
C GLY A 286 7.24 -26.93 -0.44
N GLU A 287 8.40 -27.24 -1.02
CA GLU A 287 9.67 -27.36 -0.31
C GLU A 287 10.62 -26.18 -0.62
N LEU A 288 11.46 -25.81 0.34
CA LEU A 288 12.55 -24.85 0.14
C LEU A 288 13.90 -25.55 0.18
N TYR A 289 14.59 -25.60 -0.96
CA TYR A 289 15.91 -26.20 -1.10
C TYR A 289 17.03 -25.16 -0.99
N ILE A 290 18.16 -25.58 -0.43
CA ILE A 290 19.39 -24.78 -0.38
C ILE A 290 20.45 -25.49 -1.21
N LYS A 291 20.88 -24.85 -2.31
CA LYS A 291 21.76 -25.46 -3.32
C LYS A 291 23.09 -25.96 -2.75
N THR A 292 23.65 -25.28 -1.75
CA THR A 292 24.90 -25.73 -1.07
C THR A 292 24.73 -26.97 -0.21
N HIS A 293 23.50 -27.36 0.12
CA HIS A 293 23.19 -28.49 1.01
C HIS A 293 22.45 -29.63 0.30
N THR A 294 22.04 -29.40 -0.95
CA THR A 294 21.14 -30.30 -1.68
C THR A 294 21.87 -30.78 -2.93
N PRO A 295 22.26 -32.08 -3.02
CA PRO A 295 22.73 -32.66 -4.27
C PRO A 295 21.64 -32.58 -5.34
N ASP A 296 21.98 -32.28 -6.59
CA ASP A 296 21.00 -32.11 -7.68
C ASP A 296 20.08 -33.35 -7.85
N ASP A 297 20.59 -34.55 -7.57
CA ASP A 297 19.82 -35.80 -7.66
C ASP A 297 18.78 -35.99 -6.54
N SER A 298 18.81 -35.19 -5.48
CA SER A 298 17.84 -35.25 -4.37
C SER A 298 16.59 -34.40 -4.61
N ILE A 299 16.58 -33.58 -5.65
CA ILE A 299 15.42 -32.82 -6.06
C ILE A 299 14.53 -33.76 -6.88
N GLU A 300 13.33 -34.07 -6.37
CA GLU A 300 12.36 -34.88 -7.10
C GLU A 300 12.08 -34.26 -8.47
N ARG A 301 12.51 -34.97 -9.52
CA ARG A 301 12.54 -34.47 -10.89
C ARG A 301 11.16 -34.17 -11.44
N ASP A 302 10.07 -34.57 -10.79
CA ASP A 302 8.70 -34.37 -11.27
C ASP A 302 7.99 -33.14 -10.67
N LYS A 303 8.53 -32.54 -9.60
CA LYS A 303 7.93 -31.34 -8.98
C LYS A 303 8.36 -30.04 -9.70
N ALA A 304 7.48 -29.03 -9.66
CA ALA A 304 7.79 -27.68 -10.14
C ALA A 304 8.81 -27.03 -9.20
N LEU A 305 9.89 -26.47 -9.74
CA LEU A 305 10.96 -25.84 -8.95
C LEU A 305 11.31 -24.47 -9.53
N VAL A 306 11.33 -23.43 -8.69
CA VAL A 306 11.83 -22.10 -9.03
C VAL A 306 13.17 -21.84 -8.33
N ASP A 307 14.25 -21.75 -9.10
CA ASP A 307 15.56 -21.30 -8.59
C ASP A 307 15.57 -19.76 -8.47
N VAL A 308 15.56 -19.28 -7.23
CA VAL A 308 15.61 -17.85 -6.88
C VAL A 308 17.06 -17.40 -6.63
N GLY A 309 18.02 -18.33 -6.55
CA GLY A 309 19.42 -18.02 -6.28
C GLY A 309 19.63 -17.28 -4.96
N ARG A 310 20.36 -16.16 -4.99
CA ARG A 310 20.67 -15.32 -3.81
C ARG A 310 19.82 -14.05 -3.75
N TYR A 311 18.69 -14.05 -4.44
CA TYR A 311 17.98 -12.83 -4.80
C TYR A 311 16.68 -12.70 -4.03
N LEU A 312 16.39 -11.47 -3.63
CA LEU A 312 15.07 -11.07 -3.19
C LEU A 312 14.26 -10.62 -4.41
N LEU A 313 13.23 -11.38 -4.76
CA LEU A 313 12.27 -11.04 -5.81
C LEU A 313 11.03 -10.37 -5.17
N PRO A 314 10.34 -9.45 -5.85
CA PRO A 314 9.07 -8.94 -5.40
C PRO A 314 8.02 -10.07 -5.37
N PRO A 315 7.11 -10.11 -4.37
CA PRO A 315 6.17 -11.20 -4.25
C PRO A 315 5.28 -11.43 -5.47
N LEU A 316 4.82 -10.36 -6.11
CA LEU A 316 4.03 -10.44 -7.33
C LEU A 316 4.81 -11.10 -8.48
N THR A 317 6.12 -10.87 -8.56
CA THR A 317 6.96 -11.50 -9.60
C THR A 317 6.98 -13.00 -9.43
N LEU A 318 7.19 -13.47 -8.20
CA LEU A 318 7.20 -14.89 -7.89
C LEU A 318 5.81 -15.52 -8.12
N SER A 319 4.73 -14.78 -7.82
CA SER A 319 3.34 -15.20 -8.04
C SER A 319 3.01 -15.37 -9.53
N VAL A 320 3.40 -14.41 -10.37
CA VAL A 320 3.16 -14.47 -11.82
C VAL A 320 3.95 -15.63 -12.45
N VAL A 321 5.20 -15.81 -12.03
CA VAL A 321 6.02 -16.96 -12.44
C VAL A 321 5.37 -18.27 -12.01
N ALA A 322 4.93 -18.36 -10.76
CA ALA A 322 4.26 -19.52 -10.21
C ALA A 322 2.98 -19.88 -10.99
N LYS A 323 2.12 -18.88 -11.23
CA LYS A 323 0.90 -19.05 -12.02
C LYS A 323 1.21 -19.56 -13.43
N HIS A 324 2.23 -19.00 -14.09
CA HIS A 324 2.63 -19.46 -15.42
C HIS A 324 3.04 -20.94 -15.42
N ILE A 325 3.82 -21.37 -14.43
CA ILE A 325 4.22 -22.78 -14.28
C ILE A 325 3.01 -23.69 -14.11
N ILE A 326 2.06 -23.28 -13.27
CA ILE A 326 0.83 -24.04 -13.03
C ILE A 326 0.00 -24.14 -14.31
N ASP A 327 -0.15 -23.03 -15.03
CA ASP A 327 -0.98 -22.94 -16.22
C ASP A 327 -0.36 -23.67 -17.43
N THR A 328 0.96 -23.71 -17.56
CA THR A 328 1.65 -24.39 -18.69
C THR A 328 2.10 -25.81 -18.38
N GLN A 329 2.13 -26.20 -17.10
CA GLN A 329 2.75 -27.45 -16.61
C GLN A 329 4.24 -27.57 -16.97
N GLU A 330 4.91 -26.48 -17.34
CA GLU A 330 6.33 -26.50 -17.68
C GLU A 330 7.20 -26.33 -16.41
N PRO A 331 8.12 -27.27 -16.13
CA PRO A 331 9.09 -27.12 -15.05
C PRO A 331 10.08 -26.00 -15.38
N LEU A 332 10.36 -25.10 -14.42
CA LEU A 332 10.85 -23.77 -14.75
C LEU A 332 11.96 -23.25 -13.85
N SER A 333 13.21 -23.30 -14.30
CA SER A 333 14.30 -22.58 -13.62
C SER A 333 14.28 -21.09 -14.00
N VAL A 334 14.02 -20.21 -13.03
CA VAL A 334 14.12 -18.76 -13.24
C VAL A 334 15.59 -18.32 -13.27
N LEU A 335 16.13 -18.07 -14.45
CA LEU A 335 17.43 -17.42 -14.59
C LEU A 335 17.28 -15.90 -14.60
N LEU A 336 18.05 -15.23 -13.74
CA LEU A 336 18.05 -13.79 -13.57
C LEU A 336 19.19 -13.13 -14.37
N LYS A 337 18.86 -12.32 -15.39
CA LYS A 337 19.82 -11.46 -16.12
C LYS A 337 19.43 -9.99 -15.97
N GLY A 338 20.35 -9.11 -15.51
CA GLY A 338 20.07 -7.67 -15.42
C GLY A 338 20.94 -6.90 -14.42
N ARG A 339 20.67 -5.59 -14.30
CA ARG A 339 21.28 -4.74 -13.25
C ARG A 339 20.51 -4.95 -11.96
N LEU A 340 21.19 -5.55 -10.99
CA LEU A 340 20.60 -5.90 -9.70
C LEU A 340 20.44 -4.68 -8.79
N LEU A 341 19.38 -4.72 -7.99
CA LEU A 341 19.18 -3.80 -6.86
C LEU A 341 20.16 -4.17 -5.74
N LYS A 342 21.04 -3.26 -5.36
CA LYS A 342 21.91 -3.45 -4.18
C LYS A 342 21.23 -2.84 -2.97
N THR A 343 20.91 -3.70 -2.02
CA THR A 343 20.31 -3.31 -0.75
C THR A 343 21.40 -2.70 0.13
N SER A 344 21.09 -1.64 0.90
CA SER A 344 22.10 -0.95 1.72
C SER A 344 22.70 -1.88 2.78
N LYS A 345 24.03 -1.82 2.99
CA LYS A 345 24.72 -2.61 4.02
C LYS A 345 24.22 -2.32 5.46
N ARG A 346 23.66 -1.12 5.70
CA ARG A 346 23.27 -0.56 7.01
C ARG A 346 21.85 -0.89 7.47
N LEU A 347 21.15 -1.80 6.79
CA LEU A 347 19.77 -2.14 7.13
C LEU A 347 19.67 -2.65 8.57
N ASP A 348 18.92 -1.89 9.38
CA ASP A 348 18.56 -2.26 10.73
C ASP A 348 17.51 -3.37 10.67
N TYR A 349 17.94 -4.60 10.94
CA TYR A 349 17.08 -5.79 11.02
C TYR A 349 15.87 -5.59 11.97
N GLY A 350 15.98 -4.70 12.96
CA GLY A 350 14.86 -4.36 13.84
C GLY A 350 13.74 -3.57 13.15
N VAL A 351 14.07 -2.72 12.17
CA VAL A 351 13.07 -2.03 11.32
C VAL A 351 12.42 -3.03 10.36
N LEU A 352 13.25 -3.91 9.78
CA LEU A 352 12.80 -4.97 8.86
C LEU A 352 11.83 -5.95 9.54
N LYS A 353 12.10 -6.34 10.78
CA LYS A 353 11.23 -7.25 11.54
C LYS A 353 9.92 -6.61 11.99
N ARG A 354 9.90 -5.31 12.26
CA ARG A 354 8.70 -4.60 12.79
C ARG A 354 7.64 -4.33 11.74
N GLN A 355 8.04 -4.05 10.50
CA GLN A 355 7.11 -3.59 9.48
C GLN A 355 6.22 -4.72 8.92
N PHE A 356 6.49 -6.00 9.24
CA PHE A 356 5.83 -7.22 8.73
C PHE A 356 5.76 -7.37 7.20
N ASP A 357 6.12 -6.32 6.50
CA ASP A 357 6.45 -6.22 5.12
C ASP A 357 7.97 -6.28 5.08
N TYR A 358 8.52 -7.31 4.46
CA TYR A 358 9.89 -7.27 3.94
C TYR A 358 9.91 -6.32 2.74
N GLY A 359 9.25 -5.17 2.86
CA GLY A 359 9.18 -4.07 1.95
C GLY A 359 10.49 -3.36 1.98
N ILE A 360 11.52 -4.13 1.65
CA ILE A 360 12.86 -3.68 1.82
C ILE A 360 12.95 -2.49 0.89
N PHE A 361 13.17 -1.31 1.51
CA PHE A 361 13.66 -0.08 0.91
C PHE A 361 12.74 1.12 0.71
N SER A 362 11.66 1.37 1.48
CA SER A 362 11.06 2.73 1.42
C SER A 362 12.08 3.85 1.71
N ARG A 363 13.11 3.58 2.53
CA ARG A 363 14.25 4.51 2.77
C ARG A 363 15.51 4.25 1.93
N ILE A 364 15.57 3.19 1.12
CA ILE A 364 16.77 2.80 0.34
C ILE A 364 16.55 2.92 -1.17
N PHE A 365 15.30 2.93 -1.64
CA PHE A 365 14.93 3.47 -2.94
C PHE A 365 14.95 5.00 -2.87
N GLU A 366 16.06 5.59 -2.39
CA GLU A 366 16.26 7.04 -2.47
C GLU A 366 15.86 7.52 -3.87
N PRO A 367 15.27 8.72 -4.03
CA PRO A 367 14.84 9.20 -5.33
C PRO A 367 15.95 9.19 -6.41
N ASN A 368 17.22 9.21 -5.98
CA ASN A 368 18.40 9.13 -6.86
C ASN A 368 18.80 7.68 -7.25
N TYR A 369 18.31 6.66 -6.54
CA TYR A 369 18.51 5.28 -6.94
C TYR A 369 17.56 4.97 -8.10
N ASN A 370 18.13 4.91 -9.31
CA ASN A 370 17.34 4.84 -10.53
C ASN A 370 16.72 3.45 -10.73
N VAL A 371 15.67 3.16 -9.95
CA VAL A 371 14.92 1.88 -9.95
C VAL A 371 14.54 1.52 -11.38
N ARG A 372 14.15 2.50 -12.23
CA ARG A 372 13.80 2.28 -13.65
C ARG A 372 14.83 1.48 -14.46
N ARG A 373 16.12 1.47 -14.07
CA ARG A 373 17.20 0.72 -14.76
C ARG A 373 17.56 -0.62 -14.11
N SER A 374 16.95 -1.00 -12.99
CA SER A 374 17.31 -2.18 -12.18
C SER A 374 16.45 -3.43 -12.46
N LYS A 375 15.99 -3.58 -13.70
CA LYS A 375 15.16 -4.72 -14.09
C LYS A 375 16.03 -5.98 -14.29
N VAL A 376 15.42 -7.09 -13.96
CA VAL A 376 15.89 -8.46 -14.08
C VAL A 376 14.90 -9.21 -14.97
N ILE A 377 15.45 -10.00 -15.88
CA ILE A 377 14.70 -10.90 -16.74
C ILE A 377 14.54 -12.21 -15.98
N CYS A 378 13.30 -12.65 -15.76
CA CYS A 378 12.98 -14.01 -15.34
C CYS A 378 12.61 -14.80 -16.58
N LYS A 379 13.24 -15.96 -16.79
CA LYS A 379 12.99 -16.82 -17.96
C LYS A 379 12.49 -18.20 -17.55
N ALA A 380 11.51 -18.69 -18.30
CA ALA A 380 11.09 -20.07 -18.35
C ALA A 380 12.12 -20.98 -19.04
N ILE A 381 12.59 -22.07 -18.42
CA ILE A 381 13.53 -23.01 -19.06
C ILE A 381 12.97 -24.43 -18.95
N PRO A 382 12.62 -25.08 -20.08
CA PRO A 382 12.08 -26.44 -20.09
C PRO A 382 13.05 -27.49 -19.52
N ARG A 383 12.50 -28.57 -18.95
CA ARG A 383 13.27 -29.77 -18.53
C ARG A 383 14.07 -30.35 -19.70
N GLY A 384 15.33 -30.71 -19.47
CA GLY A 384 16.22 -31.33 -20.46
C GLY A 384 17.16 -30.36 -21.20
N PHE A 385 17.17 -29.07 -20.82
CA PHE A 385 18.17 -28.13 -21.32
C PHE A 385 19.57 -28.52 -20.80
N ASN A 386 20.39 -29.14 -21.66
CA ASN A 386 21.76 -29.59 -21.36
C ASN A 386 22.83 -28.50 -21.50
N GLY A 387 22.45 -27.26 -21.80
CA GLY A 387 23.38 -26.12 -21.80
C GLY A 387 23.69 -25.69 -20.37
N ASN A 388 24.91 -25.22 -20.10
CA ASN A 388 25.23 -24.66 -18.80
C ASN A 388 24.30 -23.46 -18.57
N THR A 389 23.81 -23.24 -17.34
CA THR A 389 22.90 -22.11 -17.05
C THR A 389 23.46 -20.76 -17.50
N THR A 390 24.79 -20.65 -17.56
CA THR A 390 25.53 -19.49 -18.09
C THR A 390 25.42 -19.35 -19.61
N ASP A 391 25.41 -20.44 -20.37
CA ASP A 391 25.26 -20.43 -21.84
C ASP A 391 23.85 -20.01 -22.25
N ALA A 392 22.84 -20.40 -21.45
CA ALA A 392 21.46 -19.93 -21.64
C ALA A 392 21.33 -18.41 -21.47
N LEU A 393 22.22 -17.79 -20.67
CA LEU A 393 22.24 -16.35 -20.39
C LEU A 393 22.85 -15.53 -21.53
N ASP A 394 23.87 -16.03 -22.24
CA ASP A 394 24.50 -15.27 -23.33
C ASP A 394 23.60 -15.13 -24.56
N VAL A 395 22.75 -16.12 -24.82
CA VAL A 395 21.73 -16.11 -25.89
C VAL A 395 20.65 -15.01 -25.67
N ILE A 396 20.45 -14.55 -24.43
CA ILE A 396 19.44 -13.54 -24.05
C ILE A 396 19.66 -12.18 -24.72
N GLY A 397 20.90 -11.87 -25.14
CA GLY A 397 21.20 -10.59 -25.80
C GLY A 397 20.87 -10.55 -27.30
N THR A 398 20.67 -11.70 -27.95
CA THR A 398 20.74 -11.81 -29.42
C THR A 398 19.61 -12.62 -30.05
N SER A 399 18.85 -13.44 -29.31
CA SER A 399 17.79 -14.25 -29.91
C SER A 399 16.38 -13.72 -29.65
N THR A 400 15.72 -13.25 -30.70
CA THR A 400 14.25 -13.09 -30.80
C THR A 400 13.55 -14.41 -31.17
N ARG A 401 14.26 -15.55 -31.14
CA ARG A 401 13.74 -16.85 -31.58
C ARG A 401 13.75 -17.86 -30.43
N GLY A 402 12.64 -17.94 -29.71
CA GLY A 402 12.34 -19.00 -28.74
C GLY A 402 10.97 -18.80 -28.09
N THR A 403 10.24 -19.89 -27.86
CA THR A 403 8.88 -20.00 -27.29
C THR A 403 8.77 -19.62 -25.80
N THR A 404 9.78 -18.98 -25.22
CA THR A 404 9.90 -18.77 -23.77
C THR A 404 9.38 -17.40 -23.32
N THR A 405 8.47 -17.40 -22.35
CA THR A 405 7.96 -16.18 -21.69
C THR A 405 9.07 -15.49 -20.90
N GLN A 406 9.17 -14.16 -21.05
CA GLN A 406 10.13 -13.32 -20.34
C GLN A 406 9.38 -12.32 -19.46
N TYR A 407 9.72 -12.27 -18.18
CA TYR A 407 9.18 -11.29 -17.25
C TYR A 407 10.27 -10.31 -16.84
N TYR A 408 9.96 -9.02 -16.88
CA TYR A 408 10.88 -7.97 -16.46
C TYR A 408 10.45 -7.43 -15.10
N SER A 409 11.27 -7.62 -14.07
CA SER A 409 10.95 -7.14 -12.72
C SER A 409 12.18 -6.65 -11.97
N TYR A 410 12.01 -5.98 -10.84
CA TYR A 410 13.13 -5.59 -9.98
C TYR A 410 13.59 -6.78 -9.12
N ALA A 411 14.87 -6.84 -8.75
CA ALA A 411 15.35 -7.84 -7.79
C ALA A 411 16.62 -7.34 -7.10
N GLY A 412 16.87 -7.75 -5.86
CA GLY A 412 18.07 -7.33 -5.13
C GLY A 412 18.83 -8.43 -4.40
N THR A 413 20.08 -8.13 -4.03
CA THR A 413 20.92 -9.03 -3.21
C THR A 413 21.19 -8.41 -1.84
N MET A 414 21.05 -9.20 -0.77
CA MET A 414 21.42 -8.76 0.57
C MET A 414 22.95 -8.77 0.78
N GLY A 415 23.49 -7.70 1.38
CA GLY A 415 24.89 -7.64 1.80
C GLY A 415 25.12 -8.34 3.15
N THR A 416 26.27 -8.99 3.34
CA THR A 416 26.54 -9.92 4.46
C THR A 416 26.64 -9.28 5.87
N ILE A 417 26.25 -10.11 6.85
CA ILE A 417 26.23 -10.10 8.35
C ILE A 417 27.20 -9.21 9.17
N PHE A 418 28.24 -8.61 8.60
CA PHE A 418 29.31 -7.99 9.40
C PHE A 418 28.91 -6.71 10.18
N GLN A 419 27.73 -6.13 9.94
CA GLN A 419 27.23 -4.97 10.69
C GLN A 419 26.33 -5.34 11.89
N PHE A 420 25.98 -6.63 12.06
CA PHE A 420 25.08 -7.10 13.12
C PHE A 420 25.72 -7.06 14.53
N LYS A 421 27.01 -7.40 14.63
CA LYS A 421 27.75 -7.35 15.91
C LYS A 421 27.96 -5.91 16.42
N TYR A 422 28.18 -4.95 15.51
CA TYR A 422 28.39 -3.55 15.87
C TYR A 422 27.07 -2.89 16.32
N TYR A 423 25.97 -3.18 15.63
CA TYR A 423 24.65 -2.66 15.99
C TYR A 423 24.14 -3.19 17.34
N LEU A 424 24.27 -4.50 17.60
CA LEU A 424 23.91 -5.07 18.91
C LEU A 424 24.76 -4.48 20.05
N ALA A 425 26.04 -4.18 19.78
CA ALA A 425 26.90 -3.50 20.76
C ALA A 425 26.44 -2.05 21.03
N VAL A 426 26.03 -1.31 19.99
CA VAL A 426 25.52 0.05 20.11
C VAL A 426 24.16 0.08 20.81
N GLN A 427 23.21 -0.78 20.46
CA GLN A 427 21.89 -0.85 21.11
C GLN A 427 22.00 -1.28 22.58
N ARG A 428 22.86 -2.27 22.90
CA ARG A 428 23.17 -2.61 24.29
C ARG A 428 23.70 -1.39 25.05
N HIS A 429 24.54 -0.58 24.43
CA HIS A 429 25.05 0.65 25.04
C HIS A 429 23.96 1.73 25.22
N THR A 430 23.09 1.91 24.24
CA THR A 430 21.98 2.88 24.30
C THR A 430 20.94 2.49 25.35
N THR A 431 20.57 1.22 25.44
CA THR A 431 19.67 0.68 26.46
C THR A 431 20.28 0.81 27.87
N ILE A 432 21.57 0.48 28.03
CA ILE A 432 22.27 0.69 29.31
C ILE A 432 22.28 2.18 29.69
N ARG A 433 22.49 3.09 28.74
CA ARG A 433 22.43 4.54 29.01
C ARG A 433 21.03 5.00 29.40
N ALA A 434 19.99 4.52 28.73
CA ALA A 434 18.60 4.84 29.04
C ALA A 434 18.20 4.34 30.43
N VAL A 435 18.53 3.08 30.76
CA VAL A 435 18.31 2.50 32.09
C VAL A 435 19.09 3.26 33.16
N LYS A 436 20.37 3.59 32.93
CA LYS A 436 21.16 4.41 33.87
C LYS A 436 20.55 5.79 34.09
N LYS A 437 20.04 6.44 33.04
CA LYS A 437 19.35 7.72 33.13
C LYS A 437 18.07 7.60 33.96
N MET A 438 17.26 6.58 33.70
CA MET A 438 16.01 6.30 34.42
C MET A 438 16.26 5.97 35.90
N VAL A 439 17.24 5.12 36.21
CA VAL A 439 17.67 4.81 37.59
C VAL A 439 18.16 6.08 38.31
N LYS A 440 18.93 6.94 37.64
CA LYS A 440 19.39 8.22 38.22
C LYS A 440 18.22 9.17 38.52
N THR A 441 17.22 9.23 37.64
CA THR A 441 15.99 10.00 37.88
C THR A 441 15.21 9.45 39.07
N VAL A 442 15.03 8.13 39.18
CA VAL A 442 14.33 7.48 40.30
C VAL A 442 15.08 7.68 41.63
N LEU A 443 16.40 7.57 41.63
CA LEU A 443 17.22 7.79 42.82
C LEU A 443 17.25 9.26 43.27
N ASN A 444 17.14 10.21 42.34
CA ASN A 444 17.04 11.63 42.67
C ASN A 444 15.65 12.01 43.21
N ILE A 445 14.58 11.40 42.70
CA ILE A 445 13.20 11.59 43.22
C ILE A 445 13.06 11.04 44.64
N ARG A 446 13.83 10.01 45.02
CA ARG A 446 13.81 9.46 46.40
C ARG A 446 14.65 10.27 47.39
N ARG A 447 15.40 11.28 46.94
CA ARG A 447 16.26 12.15 47.78
C ARG A 447 15.71 13.57 47.96
N SER A 448 14.66 13.93 47.23
CA SER A 448 13.81 15.10 47.44
C SER A 448 12.57 14.70 48.22
#